data_AF-A0A8T3Y8V8-F1
#
_entry.id   AF-A0A8T3Y8V8-F1
#
_cell.length_a   1.000
_cell.length_b   1.000
_cell.length_c   1.000
_cell.angle_alpha   90.00
_cell.angle_beta   90.00
_cell.angle_gamma   90.00
#
_symmetry.space_group_name_H-M   'P 1'
#
loop_
_entity.id
_entity.type
_entity.pdbx_description
1 polymer ?
#
loop_
_entity_poly.entity_id
_entity_poly.type
_entity_poly.pdbx_seq_one_letter_code
_entity_poly.pdbx_strand_id
1 'polypeptide(L)'
;MPVFFESKRFSVASSDKPHVSRTDGGHIVIVPKRRLVNRWEMTQEEAVEFIRLSMIVGEAMVKGLNKRGIPVERINFQDNGNWGLDSKEGPHFHLHLYGRAKNSLEQKRGEALRFPDKATKFWEKLDPLNQGDVNEILKQMSLIEKRKKFQLSTSR
;
A
#
# COMPACT_ATOMS: atom_id res chain seq x y z
N MET A 1 8.36 0.99 9.65
CA MET A 1 7.13 1.29 8.89
C MET A 1 6.20 2.13 9.76
N PRO A 2 6.13 3.45 9.55
CA PRO A 2 5.23 4.31 10.28
C PRO A 2 3.78 4.03 9.87
N VAL A 3 2.97 3.61 10.85
CA VAL A 3 1.52 3.47 10.68
C VAL A 3 0.90 4.87 10.70
N PHE A 4 0.06 5.17 9.71
CA PHE A 4 -0.64 6.46 9.63
C PHE A 4 -2.16 6.33 9.63
N PHE A 5 -2.70 5.12 9.48
CA PHE A 5 -4.14 4.88 9.57
C PHE A 5 -4.42 3.49 10.14
N GLU A 6 -5.48 3.40 10.93
CA GLU A 6 -5.91 2.19 11.62
C GLU A 6 -7.40 1.97 11.35
N SER A 7 -7.74 0.81 10.80
CA SER A 7 -9.12 0.32 10.74
C SER A 7 -9.40 -0.66 11.88
N LYS A 8 -10.56 -1.32 11.88
CA LYS A 8 -10.87 -2.30 12.92
C LYS A 8 -9.89 -3.47 12.91
N ARG A 9 -9.52 -3.97 11.72
CA ARG A 9 -8.73 -5.20 11.56
C ARG A 9 -7.39 -5.02 10.85
N PHE A 10 -7.12 -3.84 10.30
CA PHE A 10 -5.92 -3.58 9.52
C PHE A 10 -5.25 -2.27 9.92
N SER A 11 -3.94 -2.22 9.70
CA SER A 11 -3.11 -1.03 9.80
C SER A 11 -2.62 -0.65 8.40
N VAL A 12 -2.55 0.64 8.10
CA VAL A 12 -1.96 1.17 6.87
C VAL A 12 -0.70 1.94 7.21
N ALA A 13 0.40 1.59 6.57
CA ALA A 13 1.71 2.14 6.86
C ALA A 13 2.47 2.52 5.60
N SER A 14 3.38 3.48 5.71
CA SER A 14 4.43 3.73 4.73
C SER A 14 5.68 2.94 5.10
N SER A 15 6.43 2.46 4.11
CA SER A 15 7.73 1.83 4.37
C SER A 15 8.84 2.88 4.43
N ASP A 16 9.70 2.81 5.45
CA ASP A 16 10.93 3.61 5.54
C ASP A 16 11.97 3.18 4.49
N LYS A 17 11.84 1.94 4.01
CA LYS A 17 12.63 1.36 2.92
C LYS A 17 11.65 0.95 1.82
N PRO A 18 11.17 1.90 1.00
CA PRO A 18 10.14 1.59 0.01
C PRO A 18 10.71 0.75 -1.15
N HIS A 19 9.85 0.02 -1.86
CA HIS A 19 10.27 -0.64 -3.11
C HIS A 19 10.06 0.24 -4.35
N VAL A 20 9.30 1.32 -4.19
CA VAL A 20 9.07 2.36 -5.18
C VAL A 20 9.30 3.70 -4.50
N SER A 21 10.29 4.45 -4.98
CA SER A 21 10.59 5.79 -4.46
C SER A 21 9.35 6.69 -4.56
N ARG A 22 9.25 7.65 -3.65
CA ARG A 22 8.22 8.68 -3.62
C ARG A 22 7.99 9.32 -4.99
N THR A 23 9.07 9.69 -5.70
CA THR A 23 9.00 10.35 -7.01
C THR A 23 8.47 9.46 -8.12
N ASP A 24 8.59 8.13 -7.96
CA ASP A 24 8.10 7.12 -8.90
C ASP A 24 6.65 6.66 -8.58
N GLY A 25 6.07 7.21 -7.51
CA GLY A 25 4.70 6.96 -7.11
C GLY A 25 4.56 6.35 -5.71
N GLY A 26 5.65 6.03 -5.02
CA GLY A 26 5.66 5.65 -3.62
C GLY A 26 5.13 4.23 -3.32
N HIS A 27 5.23 3.86 -2.05
CA HIS A 27 4.92 2.53 -1.53
C HIS A 27 4.17 2.62 -0.19
N ILE A 28 2.98 2.03 -0.15
CA ILE A 28 2.15 1.87 1.05
C ILE A 28 1.91 0.37 1.27
N VAL A 29 1.77 -0.04 2.53
CA VAL A 29 1.36 -1.42 2.88
C VAL A 29 0.10 -1.42 3.73
N ILE A 30 -0.73 -2.45 3.54
CA ILE A 30 -1.86 -2.78 4.41
C ILE A 30 -1.53 -4.10 5.11
N VAL A 31 -1.55 -4.09 6.44
CA VAL A 31 -1.14 -5.22 7.28
C VAL A 31 -2.31 -5.60 8.20
N PRO A 32 -2.68 -6.89 8.33
CA PRO A 32 -3.69 -7.30 9.29
C PRO A 32 -3.16 -7.17 10.72
N LYS A 33 -4.03 -6.83 11.67
CA LYS A 33 -3.70 -6.80 13.11
C LYS A 33 -3.54 -8.21 13.68
N ARG A 34 -4.34 -9.14 13.17
CA ARG A 34 -4.19 -10.57 13.42
C ARG A 34 -3.12 -11.11 12.48
N ARG A 35 -2.12 -11.81 13.02
CA ARG A 35 -1.07 -12.42 12.20
C ARG A 35 -1.69 -13.45 11.24
N LEU A 36 -1.42 -13.26 9.94
CA LEU A 36 -1.85 -14.15 8.86
C LEU A 36 -0.64 -14.53 8.01
N VAL A 37 -0.59 -15.75 7.48
CA VAL A 37 0.41 -16.11 6.47
C VAL A 37 -0.15 -15.84 5.08
N ASN A 38 -1.41 -16.19 4.85
CA ASN A 38 -2.04 -16.11 3.54
C ASN A 38 -3.40 -15.41 3.60
N ARG A 39 -3.80 -14.76 2.49
CA ARG A 39 -5.09 -14.06 2.42
C ARG A 39 -6.31 -14.98 2.53
N TRP A 40 -6.19 -16.27 2.19
CA TRP A 40 -7.28 -17.25 2.30
C TRP A 40 -7.58 -17.66 3.75
N GLU A 41 -6.75 -17.24 4.70
CA GLU A 41 -6.95 -17.44 6.15
C GLU A 41 -7.80 -16.33 6.78
N MET A 42 -8.24 -15.35 5.98
CA MET A 42 -9.12 -14.27 6.43
C MET A 42 -10.53 -14.78 6.72
N THR A 43 -11.15 -14.25 7.77
CA THR A 43 -12.60 -14.38 7.95
C THR A 43 -13.34 -13.58 6.87
N GLN A 44 -14.65 -13.80 6.74
CA GLN A 44 -15.48 -13.03 5.82
C GLN A 44 -15.41 -11.52 6.10
N GLU A 45 -15.44 -11.12 7.37
CA GLU A 45 -15.38 -9.71 7.76
C GLU A 45 -14.00 -9.10 7.48
N GLU A 46 -12.92 -9.86 7.68
CA GLU A 46 -11.57 -9.44 7.32
C GLU A 46 -11.45 -9.26 5.81
N ALA A 47 -11.94 -10.21 5.01
CA ALA A 47 -11.87 -10.13 3.56
C ALA A 47 -12.67 -8.94 2.99
N VAL A 48 -13.88 -8.69 3.52
CA VAL A 48 -14.70 -7.52 3.14
C VAL A 48 -13.99 -6.21 3.50
N GLU A 49 -13.50 -6.10 4.72
CA GLU A 49 -12.77 -4.92 5.19
C GLU A 49 -11.47 -4.69 4.39
N PHE A 50 -10.73 -5.76 4.08
CA PHE A 50 -9.49 -5.74 3.32
C PHE A 50 -9.69 -5.23 1.88
N ILE A 51 -10.65 -5.82 1.14
CA ILE A 51 -10.95 -5.40 -0.23
C ILE A 51 -11.44 -3.95 -0.24
N ARG A 52 -12.34 -3.58 0.68
CA ARG A 52 -12.82 -2.20 0.82
C ARG A 52 -11.66 -1.24 1.08
N LEU A 53 -10.82 -1.54 2.07
CA LEU A 53 -9.72 -0.68 2.49
C LEU A 53 -8.65 -0.54 1.39
N SER A 54 -8.27 -1.64 0.72
CA SER A 54 -7.31 -1.60 -0.39
C SER A 54 -7.77 -0.71 -1.54
N MET A 55 -9.06 -0.72 -1.87
CA MET A 55 -9.65 0.17 -2.87
C MET A 55 -9.60 1.64 -2.44
N ILE A 56 -9.95 1.93 -1.19
CA ILE A 56 -9.94 3.30 -0.64
C ILE A 56 -8.51 3.84 -0.62
N VAL A 57 -7.56 3.11 -0.05
CA VAL A 57 -6.15 3.51 0.05
C VAL A 57 -5.53 3.65 -1.34
N GLY A 58 -5.80 2.71 -2.26
CA GLY A 58 -5.29 2.76 -3.63
C GLY A 58 -5.76 4.01 -4.38
N GLU A 59 -7.07 4.33 -4.32
CA GLU A 59 -7.58 5.54 -4.95
C GLU A 59 -7.06 6.81 -4.26
N ALA A 60 -6.99 6.81 -2.92
CA ALA A 60 -6.49 7.93 -2.15
C ALA A 60 -5.02 8.23 -2.45
N MET A 61 -4.20 7.19 -2.63
CA MET A 61 -2.80 7.29 -3.01
C MET A 61 -2.64 7.98 -4.36
N VAL A 62 -3.41 7.56 -5.38
CA VAL A 62 -3.41 8.22 -6.70
C VAL A 62 -3.79 9.69 -6.58
N LYS A 63 -4.93 9.99 -5.93
CA LYS A 63 -5.44 11.37 -5.82
C LYS A 63 -4.52 12.27 -4.99
N GLY A 64 -4.02 11.74 -3.88
CA GLY A 64 -3.21 12.48 -2.94
C GLY A 64 -1.85 12.82 -3.52
N LEU A 65 -1.17 11.84 -4.10
CA LEU A 65 0.14 12.06 -4.71
C LEU A 65 0.06 12.96 -5.95
N ASN A 66 -1.00 12.87 -6.75
CA ASN A 66 -1.24 13.80 -7.86
C ASN A 66 -1.38 15.25 -7.38
N LYS A 67 -2.07 15.48 -6.26
CA LYS A 67 -2.16 16.81 -5.62
C LYS A 67 -0.82 17.31 -5.06
N ARG A 68 0.11 16.39 -4.80
CA ARG A 68 1.49 16.65 -4.35
C ARG A 68 2.48 16.77 -5.51
N GLY A 69 1.99 16.80 -6.75
CA GLY A 69 2.82 16.96 -7.96
C GLY A 69 3.48 15.67 -8.47
N ILE A 70 3.13 14.51 -7.91
CA ILE A 70 3.65 13.20 -8.34
C ILE A 70 2.58 12.55 -9.23
N PRO A 71 2.79 12.41 -10.56
CA PRO A 71 1.75 12.04 -11.51
C PRO A 71 1.50 10.52 -11.54
N VAL A 72 0.97 9.97 -10.44
CA VAL A 72 0.55 8.57 -10.31
C VAL A 72 -0.68 8.29 -11.19
N GLU A 73 -0.59 7.26 -12.02
CA GLU A 73 -1.67 6.85 -12.92
C GLU A 73 -2.22 5.44 -12.64
N ARG A 74 -1.46 4.61 -11.90
CA ARG A 74 -1.83 3.24 -11.61
C ARG A 74 -1.30 2.81 -10.24
N ILE A 75 -2.01 1.91 -9.58
CA ILE A 75 -1.51 1.16 -8.42
C ILE A 75 -1.25 -0.29 -8.87
N ASN A 76 -0.12 -0.87 -8.44
CA ASN A 76 0.06 -2.31 -8.44
C ASN A 76 -0.19 -2.83 -7.03
N PHE A 77 -1.12 -3.78 -6.91
CA PHE A 77 -1.46 -4.46 -5.67
C PHE A 77 -0.72 -5.80 -5.65
N GLN A 78 0.15 -6.02 -4.68
CA GLN A 78 0.94 -7.26 -4.61
C GLN A 78 0.98 -7.81 -3.19
N ASP A 79 0.83 -9.12 -3.09
CA ASP A 79 1.04 -9.92 -1.88
C ASP A 79 1.98 -11.04 -2.32
N ASN A 80 3.23 -10.97 -1.86
CA ASN A 80 4.33 -11.82 -2.34
C ASN A 80 4.83 -12.75 -1.24
N GLY A 81 5.18 -12.22 -0.06
CA GLY A 81 5.54 -12.99 1.15
C GLY A 81 6.85 -13.79 1.11
N ASN A 82 7.45 -14.03 -0.07
CA ASN A 82 8.59 -14.93 -0.29
C ASN A 82 9.79 -14.65 0.61
N TRP A 83 10.07 -13.38 0.87
CA TRP A 83 11.21 -12.92 1.65
C TRP A 83 11.15 -13.28 3.14
N GLY A 84 10.00 -13.70 3.65
CA GLY A 84 9.83 -14.19 5.01
C GLY A 84 9.89 -15.71 5.17
N LEU A 85 10.01 -16.47 4.08
CA LEU A 85 10.00 -17.95 4.12
C LEU A 85 11.13 -18.51 5.02
N ASP A 86 12.31 -17.92 4.95
CA ASP A 86 13.48 -18.34 5.74
C ASP A 86 13.65 -17.52 7.05
N SER A 87 12.71 -16.64 7.38
CA SER A 87 12.78 -15.85 8.61
C SER A 87 12.32 -16.68 9.82
N LYS A 88 12.87 -16.39 11.01
CA LYS A 88 12.48 -17.08 12.25
C LYS A 88 10.99 -16.91 12.56
N GLU A 89 10.45 -15.74 12.23
CA GLU A 89 9.05 -15.39 12.42
C GLU A 89 8.14 -15.96 11.33
N GLY A 90 8.71 -16.51 10.25
CA GLY A 90 7.99 -16.98 9.06
C GLY A 90 7.35 -15.86 8.23
N PRO A 91 6.76 -16.21 7.07
CA PRO A 91 6.05 -15.25 6.23
C PRO A 91 4.86 -14.63 6.97
N HIS A 92 4.63 -13.35 6.71
CA HIS A 92 3.51 -12.59 7.24
C HIS A 92 2.82 -11.84 6.11
N PHE A 93 1.52 -12.06 5.97
CA PHE A 93 0.69 -11.44 4.95
C PHE A 93 0.68 -9.92 5.10
N HIS A 94 0.89 -9.24 3.99
CA HIS A 94 0.67 -7.81 3.83
C HIS A 94 0.44 -7.50 2.36
N LEU A 95 -0.42 -6.52 2.08
CA LEU A 95 -0.66 -6.05 0.72
C LEU A 95 0.18 -4.81 0.45
N HIS A 96 1.07 -4.91 -0.52
CA HIS A 96 1.79 -3.77 -1.07
C HIS A 96 0.92 -3.02 -2.07
N LEU A 97 0.87 -1.71 -1.92
CA LEU A 97 0.31 -0.75 -2.87
C LEU A 97 1.45 0.07 -3.43
N TYR A 98 1.81 -0.19 -4.69
CA TYR A 98 2.86 0.50 -5.39
C TYR A 98 2.27 1.51 -6.37
N GLY A 99 2.46 2.80 -6.11
CA GLY A 99 2.08 3.82 -7.07
C GLY A 99 3.01 3.79 -8.27
N ARG A 100 2.45 3.96 -9.46
CA ARG A 100 3.20 4.01 -10.72
C ARG A 100 3.00 5.38 -11.35
N ALA A 101 4.04 6.21 -11.29
CA ALA A 101 4.03 7.55 -11.85
C ALA A 101 4.42 7.57 -13.32
N LYS A 102 3.87 8.52 -14.08
CA LYS A 102 4.18 8.69 -15.51
C LYS A 102 5.67 8.95 -15.77
N ASN A 103 6.33 9.59 -14.82
CA ASN A 103 7.73 10.00 -14.86
C ASN A 103 8.63 9.08 -14.02
N SER A 104 8.21 7.84 -13.74
CA SER A 104 9.02 6.89 -12.93
C SER A 104 10.39 6.65 -13.57
N LEU A 105 11.46 6.83 -12.80
CA LEU A 105 12.84 6.71 -13.26
C LEU A 105 13.45 5.34 -12.90
N GLU A 106 13.23 4.89 -11.67
CA GLU A 106 13.81 3.65 -11.13
C GLU A 106 12.99 2.43 -11.55
N GLN A 107 11.66 2.53 -11.45
CA GLN A 107 10.71 1.48 -11.80
C GLN A 107 9.95 1.84 -13.08
N LYS A 108 10.64 1.66 -14.21
CA LYS A 108 10.20 2.07 -15.56
C LYS A 108 8.71 1.87 -15.80
N ARG A 109 8.05 2.92 -16.26
CA ARG A 109 6.64 2.92 -16.64
C ARG A 109 6.36 1.84 -17.70
N GLY A 110 5.25 1.12 -17.55
CA GLY A 110 4.82 0.08 -18.49
C GLY A 110 5.37 -1.32 -18.17
N GLU A 111 6.40 -1.42 -17.34
CA GLU A 111 6.95 -2.69 -16.88
C GLU A 111 6.37 -3.11 -15.52
N ALA A 112 6.41 -4.41 -15.23
CA ALA A 112 6.27 -4.92 -13.88
C ALA A 112 7.41 -4.39 -13.00
N LEU A 113 7.18 -4.31 -11.68
CA LEU A 113 8.24 -3.92 -10.76
C LEU A 113 9.35 -4.96 -10.76
N ARG A 114 10.58 -4.47 -10.75
CA ARG A 114 11.77 -5.31 -10.55
C ARG A 114 12.09 -5.34 -9.06
N PHE A 115 12.33 -6.52 -8.54
CA PHE A 115 12.72 -6.72 -7.14
C PHE A 115 14.14 -7.31 -7.09
N PRO A 116 15.18 -6.45 -7.15
CA PRO A 116 16.56 -6.87 -6.93
C PRO A 116 16.74 -7.61 -5.60
N ASP A 117 17.81 -8.41 -5.52
CA ASP A 117 18.18 -9.08 -4.29
C ASP A 117 18.28 -8.09 -3.12
N LYS A 118 17.85 -8.52 -1.92
CA LYS A 118 17.89 -7.71 -0.69
C LYS A 118 19.30 -7.24 -0.33
N ALA A 119 20.33 -7.99 -0.72
CA ALA A 119 21.73 -7.66 -0.47
C ALA A 119 22.23 -6.49 -1.34
N THR A 120 21.47 -6.09 -2.36
CA THR A 120 21.83 -4.94 -3.21
C THR A 120 21.52 -3.61 -2.50
N LYS A 121 22.32 -2.59 -2.78
CA LYS A 121 22.07 -1.21 -2.33
C LYS A 121 20.93 -0.52 -3.08
N PHE A 122 20.21 -1.22 -3.95
CA PHE A 122 19.13 -0.65 -4.77
C PHE A 122 18.07 0.06 -3.92
N TRP A 123 17.75 -0.51 -2.75
CA TRP A 123 16.70 -0.03 -1.86
C TRP A 123 17.11 1.17 -1.00
N GLU A 124 18.42 1.40 -0.81
CA GLU A 124 18.94 2.45 0.09
C GLU A 124 18.75 3.86 -0.46
N LYS A 125 18.59 3.99 -1.78
CA LYS A 125 18.44 5.27 -2.48
C LYS A 125 16.98 5.68 -2.72
N LEU A 126 16.01 4.89 -2.27
CA LEU A 126 14.60 5.13 -2.57
C LEU A 126 13.96 5.96 -1.45
N ASP A 127 13.35 7.09 -1.83
CA ASP A 127 12.77 8.01 -0.88
C ASP A 127 11.41 7.52 -0.38
N PRO A 128 11.17 7.47 0.94
CA PRO A 128 9.86 7.16 1.49
C PRO A 128 8.86 8.30 1.23
N LEU A 129 7.57 8.01 1.39
CA LEU A 129 6.55 9.06 1.44
C LEU A 129 6.82 10.00 2.63
N ASN A 130 6.65 11.29 2.42
CA ASN A 130 6.80 12.27 3.50
C ASN A 130 5.46 12.58 4.19
N GLN A 131 5.52 13.28 5.32
CA GLN A 131 4.34 13.60 6.12
C GLN A 131 3.26 14.35 5.33
N GLY A 132 3.66 15.24 4.41
CA GLY A 132 2.69 15.98 3.61
C GLY A 132 1.98 15.10 2.58
N ASP A 133 2.63 14.05 2.08
CA ASP A 133 1.99 13.06 1.21
C ASP A 133 0.99 12.22 2.02
N VAL A 134 1.40 11.75 3.20
CA VAL A 134 0.55 11.00 4.13
C VAL A 134 -0.70 11.80 4.51
N ASN A 135 -0.53 13.08 4.86
CA ASN A 135 -1.65 13.96 5.21
C ASN A 135 -2.65 14.13 4.07
N GLU A 136 -2.17 14.32 2.84
CA GLU A 136 -3.06 14.45 1.68
C GLU A 136 -3.74 13.11 1.35
N ILE A 137 -3.05 11.97 1.49
CA ILE A 137 -3.63 10.64 1.31
C ILE A 137 -4.75 10.41 2.33
N LEU A 138 -4.51 10.69 3.62
CA LEU A 138 -5.51 10.59 4.68
C LEU A 138 -6.76 11.44 4.37
N LYS A 139 -6.55 12.69 3.93
CA LYS A 139 -7.63 13.56 3.50
C LYS A 139 -8.43 12.95 2.34
N GLN A 140 -7.76 12.38 1.33
CA GLN A 140 -8.45 11.70 0.23
C GLN A 140 -9.19 10.45 0.70
N MET A 141 -8.62 9.65 1.61
CA MET A 141 -9.30 8.49 2.20
C MET A 141 -10.62 8.90 2.86
N SER A 142 -10.61 9.94 3.71
CA SER A 142 -11.83 10.43 4.36
C SER A 142 -12.91 10.92 3.39
N LEU A 143 -12.52 11.44 2.23
CA LEU A 143 -13.46 11.85 1.18
C LEU A 143 -14.01 10.65 0.40
N ILE A 144 -13.14 9.66 0.09
CA ILE A 144 -13.52 8.45 -0.64
C ILE A 144 -14.46 7.59 0.19
N GLU A 145 -14.17 7.42 1.47
CA GLU A 145 -14.94 6.57 2.38
C GLU A 145 -16.43 6.96 2.47
N LYS A 146 -16.74 8.26 2.36
CA LYS A 146 -18.12 8.79 2.40
C LYS A 146 -18.96 8.41 1.18
N ARG A 147 -18.37 7.86 0.11
CA ARG A 147 -19.13 7.50 -1.10
C ARG A 147 -19.98 6.27 -0.84
N LYS A 148 -21.19 6.24 -1.41
CA LYS A 148 -22.17 5.15 -1.28
C LYS A 148 -21.57 3.75 -1.49
N LYS A 149 -20.66 3.59 -2.47
CA LYS A 149 -19.98 2.32 -2.76
C LYS A 149 -19.22 1.72 -1.57
N PHE A 150 -18.69 2.57 -0.67
CA PHE A 150 -17.89 2.15 0.47
C PHE A 150 -18.65 2.22 1.80
N GLN A 151 -19.91 2.62 1.77
CA GLN A 151 -20.79 2.51 2.92
C GLN A 151 -21.27 1.05 2.98
N LEU A 152 -20.92 0.34 4.06
CA LEU A 152 -21.44 -1.00 4.28
C LEU A 152 -22.95 -0.87 4.46
N SER A 153 -23.73 -1.52 3.60
CA SER A 153 -25.15 -1.68 3.88
C SER A 153 -25.26 -2.52 5.15
N THR A 154 -25.96 -2.00 6.15
CA THR A 154 -26.55 -2.86 7.18
C THR A 154 -27.60 -3.73 6.49
N SER A 155 -27.13 -4.82 5.88
CA SER A 155 -27.98 -5.89 5.40
C SER A 155 -28.47 -6.66 6.62
N ARG A 156 -29.78 -6.87 6.67
CA ARG A 156 -30.60 -7.43 7.75
C ARG A 156 -30.11 -8.78 8.26
#